data_AF-A0A2V9D5B5-F1
#
_entry.id   AF-A0A2V9D5B5-F1
#
_cell.length_a   1.000
_cell.length_b   1.000
_cell.length_c   1.000
_cell.angle_alpha   90.00
_cell.angle_beta   90.00
_cell.angle_gamma   90.00
#
_symmetry.space_group_name_H-M   'P 1'
#
loop_
_entity.id
_entity.type
_entity.pdbx_description
1 polymer ?
#
loop_
_entity_poly.entity_id
_entity_poly.type
_entity_poly.pdbx_seq_one_letter_code
_entity_poly.pdbx_strand_id
1 'polypeptide(L)'
;MIPEQLQQLVIEWIKANKRTSNHAEIAAETELLGTGILDSFGFLDLIMHIESKTGLQINLADADPSQFAVVRGLCNLALSQGQPCPQA
;
A
#
# COMPACT_ATOMS: atom_id res chain seq x y z
N MET A 1 7.55 -11.46 5.25
CA MET A 1 7.76 -10.00 5.18
C MET A 1 7.37 -9.38 6.52
N ILE A 2 8.11 -8.40 7.03
CA ILE A 2 7.75 -7.65 8.25
C ILE A 2 7.08 -6.32 7.90
N PRO A 3 6.20 -5.75 8.75
CA PRO A 3 5.44 -4.53 8.45
C PRO A 3 6.31 -3.32 8.08
N GLU A 4 7.47 -3.17 8.71
CA GLU A 4 8.40 -2.08 8.40
C GLU A 4 8.97 -2.16 6.97
N GLN A 5 9.28 -3.37 6.49
CA GLN A 5 9.76 -3.57 5.12
C GLN A 5 8.69 -3.21 4.09
N LEU A 6 7.43 -3.57 4.37
CA LEU A 6 6.33 -3.25 3.47
C LEU A 6 6.05 -1.74 3.47
N GLN A 7 6.12 -1.11 4.64
CA GLN A 7 5.98 0.32 4.77
C GLN A 7 7.07 1.07 3.98
N GLN A 8 8.32 0.66 4.11
CA GLN A 8 9.42 1.24 3.32
C GLN A 8 9.17 1.09 1.82
N LEU A 9 8.73 -0.08 1.37
CA LEU A 9 8.40 -0.34 -0.03
C LEU A 9 7.29 0.59 -0.56
N VAL A 10 6.25 0.81 0.24
CA VAL A 10 5.18 1.77 -0.08
C VAL A 10 5.73 3.18 -0.20
N ILE A 11 6.53 3.62 0.78
CA ILE A 11 7.11 4.97 0.81
C ILE A 11 8.04 5.19 -0.39
N GLU A 12 8.91 4.23 -0.68
CA GLU A 12 9.81 4.30 -1.83
C GLU A 12 9.05 4.36 -3.15
N TRP A 13 8.01 3.53 -3.30
CA TRP A 13 7.18 3.54 -4.50
C TRP A 13 6.47 4.88 -4.69
N ILE A 14 5.89 5.44 -3.64
CA ILE A 14 5.22 6.75 -3.70
C ILE A 14 6.22 7.84 -4.07
N LYS A 15 7.41 7.85 -3.46
CA LYS A 15 8.48 8.83 -3.78
C LYS A 15 8.94 8.71 -5.23
N ALA A 16 9.06 7.49 -5.75
CA ALA A 16 9.44 7.23 -7.13
C ALA A 16 8.35 7.63 -8.14
N ASN A 17 7.08 7.31 -7.84
CA ASN A 17 5.98 7.45 -8.79
C ASN A 17 5.38 8.86 -8.81
N LYS A 18 5.24 9.53 -7.66
CA LYS A 18 4.54 10.82 -7.59
C LYS A 18 5.41 12.05 -7.84
N ARG A 19 6.74 11.93 -8.02
CA ARG A 19 7.66 13.10 -8.02
C ARG A 19 7.25 14.12 -6.95
N THR A 20 6.77 13.65 -5.79
CA THR A 20 6.35 14.54 -4.71
C THR A 20 7.58 15.31 -4.29
N SER A 21 7.49 16.64 -4.28
CA SER A 21 8.56 17.54 -3.87
C SER A 21 9.13 17.15 -2.51
N ASN A 22 10.15 16.30 -2.54
CA ASN A 22 11.16 15.90 -1.57
C ASN A 22 10.86 15.77 -0.05
N HIS A 23 9.63 15.91 0.45
CA HIS A 23 9.43 15.95 1.91
C HIS A 23 8.00 15.68 2.41
N ALA A 24 7.18 14.89 1.70
CA ALA A 24 6.00 14.33 2.33
C ALA A 24 6.46 13.27 3.35
N GLU A 25 6.40 13.59 4.64
CA GLU A 25 6.66 12.65 5.72
C GLU A 25 5.48 11.68 5.79
N ILE A 26 5.56 10.59 5.01
CA ILE A 26 4.55 9.54 4.98
C ILE A 26 4.75 8.68 6.23
N ALA A 27 3.91 8.89 7.23
CA ALA A 27 3.87 8.10 8.45
C ALA A 27 2.95 6.88 8.28
N ALA A 28 3.01 5.95 9.24
CA ALA A 28 2.13 4.78 9.27
C ALA A 28 0.65 5.18 9.29
N GLU A 29 0.32 6.29 9.96
CA GLU A 29 -1.04 6.77 10.13
C GLU A 29 -1.48 7.73 9.02
N THR A 30 -0.61 8.00 8.05
CA THR A 30 -0.94 8.87 6.92
C THR A 30 -1.96 8.20 6.01
N GLU A 31 -3.08 8.89 5.76
CA GLU A 31 -4.04 8.53 4.73
C GLU A 31 -3.47 8.84 3.35
N LEU A 32 -3.34 7.84 2.49
CA LEU A 32 -2.82 7.96 1.13
C LEU A 32 -3.85 8.61 0.20
N LEU A 33 -5.12 8.21 0.32
CA LEU A 33 -6.23 8.72 -0.49
C LEU A 33 -6.75 10.04 0.07
N GLY A 34 -6.98 10.11 1.39
CA GLY A 34 -7.57 11.28 2.06
C GLY A 34 -6.69 12.53 2.02
N THR A 35 -5.37 12.38 1.99
CA THR A 35 -4.43 13.52 1.89
C THR A 35 -4.19 13.99 0.44
N GLY A 36 -4.68 13.24 -0.55
CA GLY A 36 -4.39 13.49 -1.96
C GLY A 36 -2.97 13.10 -2.41
N ILE A 37 -2.20 12.39 -1.56
CA ILE A 37 -0.90 11.83 -1.96
C ILE A 37 -1.09 10.87 -3.15
N LEU A 38 -2.07 9.98 -3.06
CA LEU A 38 -2.47 9.08 -4.13
C LEU A 38 -3.89 9.39 -4.59
N ASP A 39 -4.06 9.43 -5.91
CA ASP A 39 -5.36 9.34 -6.54
C ASP A 39 -5.84 7.88 -6.51
N SER A 40 -7.13 7.66 -6.76
CA SER A 40 -7.75 6.33 -6.77
C SER A 40 -6.98 5.33 -7.66
N PHE A 41 -6.49 5.78 -8.81
CA PHE A 41 -5.66 4.97 -9.72
C PHE A 41 -4.24 4.75 -9.20
N GLY A 42 -3.59 5.79 -8.66
CA GLY A 42 -2.25 5.66 -8.09
C GLY A 42 -2.20 4.71 -6.90
N PHE A 43 -3.31 4.58 -6.17
CA PHE A 43 -3.47 3.61 -5.11
C PHE A 43 -3.57 2.16 -5.62
N LEU A 44 -4.29 1.93 -6.72
CA LEU A 44 -4.35 0.62 -7.36
C LEU A 44 -2.97 0.19 -7.91
N ASP A 45 -2.24 1.11 -8.52
CA ASP A 45 -0.86 0.89 -8.98
C ASP A 45 0.07 0.52 -7.81
N LEU A 46 -0.06 1.20 -6.67
CA LEU A 46 0.69 0.87 -5.45
C LEU A 46 0.39 -0.56 -5.01
N ILE A 47 -0.88 -0.96 -5.01
CA ILE A 47 -1.28 -2.32 -4.62
C ILE A 47 -0.68 -3.34 -5.56
N MET A 48 -0.85 -3.18 -6.88
CA MET A 48 -0.23 -4.07 -7.85
C MET A 48 1.29 -4.17 -7.66
N HIS A 49 1.95 -3.06 -7.31
CA HIS A 49 3.38 -3.08 -7.02
C HIS A 49 3.71 -3.90 -5.78
N ILE A 50 2.96 -3.73 -4.69
CA ILE A 50 3.09 -4.54 -3.49
C ILE A 50 2.85 -6.01 -3.83
N GLU A 51 1.75 -6.35 -4.50
CA GLU A 51 1.44 -7.74 -4.86
C GLU A 51 2.55 -8.35 -5.72
N SER A 52 3.08 -7.60 -6.69
CA SER A 52 4.18 -8.05 -7.54
C SER A 52 5.50 -8.27 -6.77
N LYS A 53 5.80 -7.42 -5.79
CA LYS A 53 7.03 -7.51 -4.98
C LYS A 53 6.96 -8.56 -3.88
N THR A 54 5.77 -8.76 -3.32
CA THR A 54 5.55 -9.63 -2.16
C THR A 54 5.02 -11.01 -2.54
N GLY A 55 4.38 -11.13 -3.71
CA GLY A 55 3.62 -12.30 -4.11
C GLY A 55 2.32 -12.49 -3.30
N LEU A 56 1.92 -11.50 -2.50
CA LEU A 56 0.70 -11.54 -1.70
C LEU A 56 -0.41 -10.85 -2.46
N GLN A 57 -1.63 -11.42 -2.47
CA GLN A 57 -2.77 -10.74 -3.06
C GLN A 57 -3.49 -9.85 -2.05
N ILE A 58 -3.74 -8.60 -2.42
CA ILE A 58 -4.44 -7.64 -1.56
C ILE A 58 -5.88 -7.56 -2.05
N ASN A 59 -6.79 -8.20 -1.31
CA ASN A 59 -8.20 -8.18 -1.67
C ASN A 59 -8.88 -6.92 -1.11
N LEU A 60 -9.12 -5.93 -1.98
CA LEU A 60 -9.83 -4.71 -1.62
C LEU A 60 -11.35 -4.89 -1.59
N ALA A 61 -11.88 -5.95 -2.19
CA ALA A 61 -13.33 -6.13 -2.37
C ALA A 61 -14.09 -6.26 -1.03
N ASP A 62 -13.45 -6.87 -0.03
CA ASP A 62 -13.99 -7.04 1.33
C ASP A 62 -13.40 -6.00 2.32
N ALA A 63 -12.41 -5.24 1.86
CA ALA A 63 -11.70 -4.30 2.71
C ALA A 63 -12.44 -2.96 2.78
N ASP A 64 -12.54 -2.41 3.98
CA ASP A 64 -13.12 -1.09 4.16
C ASP A 64 -12.16 -0.01 3.61
N PRO A 65 -12.64 0.95 2.79
CA PRO A 65 -11.80 2.01 2.24
C PRO A 65 -11.10 2.81 3.32
N SER A 66 -11.72 2.98 4.48
CA SER A 66 -11.12 3.67 5.62
C SER A 66 -9.93 2.89 6.21
N GLN A 67 -9.93 1.55 6.08
CA GLN A 67 -8.87 0.68 6.56
C GLN A 67 -7.70 0.64 5.58
N PHE A 68 -7.94 0.51 4.27
CA PHE A 68 -6.84 0.44 3.30
C PHE A 68 -6.33 1.81 2.83
N ALA A 69 -7.08 2.89 3.05
CA ALA A 69 -6.63 4.25 2.72
C ALA A 69 -5.43 4.70 3.56
N VAL A 70 -5.15 4.07 4.70
CA VAL A 70 -4.03 4.40 5.60
C VAL A 70 -2.84 3.47 5.33
N VAL A 71 -1.61 3.99 5.32
CA VAL A 71 -0.39 3.18 5.08
C VAL A 71 -0.30 1.95 5.99
N ARG A 72 -0.54 2.14 7.30
CA ARG A 72 -0.55 1.06 8.28
C ARG A 72 -1.63 0.03 8.00
N GLY A 73 -2.82 0.50 7.64
CA GLY A 73 -3.95 -0.38 7.38
C GLY A 73 -3.75 -1.17 6.08
N LEU A 74 -3.21 -0.55 5.03
CA LEU A 74 -2.76 -1.25 3.82
C LEU A 74 -1.69 -2.30 4.13
N CYS A 75 -0.66 -1.94 4.91
CA CYS A 75 0.38 -2.88 5.30
C CYS A 75 -0.18 -4.06 6.10
N ASN A 76 -1.07 -3.76 7.05
CA ASN A 76 -1.71 -4.78 7.86
C ASN A 76 -2.61 -5.68 7.00
N LEU A 77 -3.33 -5.10 6.05
CA LEU A 77 -4.20 -5.86 5.15
C LEU A 77 -3.38 -6.79 4.25
N ALA A 78 -2.29 -6.29 3.66
CA ALA A 78 -1.39 -7.11 2.84
C ALA A 78 -0.73 -8.25 3.64
N LEU A 79 -0.37 -8.01 4.90
CA LEU A 79 0.22 -9.05 5.75
C LEU A 79 -0.82 -10.02 6.32
N SER A 80 -2.01 -9.55 6.63
CA SER A 80 -3.06 -10.33 7.28
C SER A 80 -3.90 -11.12 6.28
N GLN A 81 -4.12 -10.57 5.08
CA GLN A 81 -4.76 -11.22 3.92
C GLN A 81 -3.75 -11.83 2.97
N GLY A 82 -2.46 -11.85 3.33
CA GLY A 82 -1.38 -12.44 2.56
C GLY A 82 -1.53 -13.96 2.45
N GLN A 83 -2.58 -14.41 1.78
CA GLN A 83 -2.75 -15.79 1.38
C GLN A 83 -1.74 -16.04 0.26
N PRO A 84 -0.89 -17.07 0.37
CA PRO A 84 -0.10 -17.52 -0.76
C PRO A 84 -1.07 -17.87 -1.88
N CYS A 85 -0.81 -17.38 -3.08
CA CYS A 85 -1.58 -17.71 -4.27
C CYS A 85 -1.79 -19.24 -4.32
N PRO A 86 -3.03 -19.76 -4.40
CA PRO A 86 -3.20 -21.15 -4.78
C PRO A 86 -2.66 -21.28 -6.20
N GLN A 87 -1.46 -21.84 -6.32
CA GLN A 87 -0.90 -22.24 -7.61
C GLN A 87 -1.82 -23.35 -8.14
N ALA A 88 -2.67 -22.99 -9.11
CA ALA A 88 -3.42 -23.93 -9.93
C ALA A 88 -2.48 -24.59 -10.95
#